data_AF-A0A7X6PUW7-F1
#
_entry.id   AF-A0A7X6PUW7-F1
#
_cell.length_a   1.000
_cell.length_b   1.000
_cell.length_c   1.000
_cell.angle_alpha   90.00
_cell.angle_beta   90.00
_cell.angle_gamma   90.00
#
_symmetry.space_group_name_H-M   'P 1'
#
loop_
_entity.id
_entity.type
_entity.pdbx_description
1 polymer ?
#
loop_
_entity_poly.entity_id
_entity_poly.type
_entity_poly.pdbx_seq_one_letter_code
_entity_poly.pdbx_strand_id
1 'polypeptide(L)'
;MSRDVFTQSDLAQILAHGMTPEKVISQIDIFKKGIPFTKILRPCTINDGITALDSKETDHYIGVLDDARKQGRCMKFVPASGAASRMFKYLLETCNELRGLNDPETMLSDDRCKPLLLFINGLEKYAFYDDLKKIIKQNGEDPDVVLKAPGVNRMLEYLLS
;
A
#
# COMPACT_ATOMS: atom_id res chain seq x y z
N MET A 1 31.47 15.62 -11.16
CA MET A 1 30.10 16.01 -11.56
C MET A 1 29.78 17.30 -10.81
N SER A 2 29.43 18.35 -11.55
CA SER A 2 29.76 19.75 -11.22
C SER A 2 29.00 20.35 -10.02
N ARG A 3 29.65 21.30 -9.33
CA ARG A 3 29.10 22.15 -8.25
C ARG A 3 28.04 23.16 -8.72
N ASP A 4 27.60 23.07 -9.99
CA ASP A 4 26.75 24.07 -10.65
C ASP A 4 25.24 23.78 -10.57
N VAL A 5 24.81 22.69 -9.93
CA VAL A 5 23.38 22.32 -9.83
C VAL A 5 22.65 23.10 -8.74
N PHE A 6 23.38 23.59 -7.73
CA PHE A 6 22.80 24.28 -6.57
C PHE A 6 23.32 25.71 -6.50
N THR A 7 22.42 26.65 -6.26
CA THR A 7 22.78 28.03 -5.94
C THR A 7 23.36 28.11 -4.51
N GLN A 8 23.99 29.23 -4.17
CA GLN A 8 24.49 29.45 -2.80
C GLN A 8 23.36 29.43 -1.75
N SER A 9 22.15 29.86 -2.13
CA SER A 9 20.96 29.76 -1.28
C SER A 9 20.56 28.31 -1.04
N ASP A 10 20.56 27.48 -2.10
CA ASP A 10 20.24 26.05 -1.98
C ASP A 10 21.24 25.34 -1.07
N LEU A 11 22.54 25.63 -1.23
CA LEU A 11 23.59 25.06 -0.38
C LEU A 11 23.39 25.43 1.09
N ALA A 12 23.04 26.69 1.39
CA ALA A 12 22.75 27.13 2.75
C ALA A 12 21.53 26.39 3.35
N GLN A 13 20.47 26.21 2.55
CA GLN A 13 19.28 25.50 2.98
C GLN A 13 19.53 23.99 3.20
N ILE A 14 20.26 23.34 2.29
CA ILE A 14 20.64 21.92 2.39
C ILE A 14 21.40 21.67 3.70
N LEU A 15 22.37 22.53 4.02
CA LEU A 15 23.14 22.45 5.27
C LEU A 15 22.26 22.73 6.50
N ALA A 16 21.37 23.72 6.44
CA ALA A 16 20.44 24.04 7.53
C ALA A 16 19.49 22.87 7.87
N HIS A 17 19.16 22.03 6.88
CA HIS A 17 18.40 20.79 7.08
C HIS A 17 19.25 19.57 7.46
N GLY A 18 20.55 19.75 7.73
CA GLY A 18 21.46 18.66 8.13
C GLY A 18 21.79 17.67 7.01
N MET A 19 21.67 18.08 5.75
CA MET A 19 21.97 17.28 4.57
C MET A 19 23.26 17.74 3.89
N THR A 20 23.77 16.94 2.94
CA THR A 20 24.90 17.34 2.09
C THR A 20 24.44 17.47 0.64
N PRO A 21 25.06 18.34 -0.18
CA PRO A 21 24.73 18.47 -1.59
C PRO A 21 24.78 17.13 -2.34
N GLU A 22 25.73 16.26 -2.00
CA GLU A 22 25.88 14.93 -2.59
C GLU A 22 24.69 14.03 -2.29
N LYS A 23 24.18 14.05 -1.04
CA LYS A 23 22.97 13.32 -0.67
C LYS A 23 21.76 13.82 -1.46
N VAL A 24 21.61 15.12 -1.60
CA VAL A 24 20.48 15.70 -2.34
C VAL A 24 20.56 15.35 -3.84
N ILE A 25 21.75 15.42 -4.46
CA ILE A 25 21.95 14.97 -5.84
C ILE A 25 21.58 13.49 -5.99
N SER A 26 22.01 12.63 -5.05
CA SER A 26 21.68 11.20 -5.09
C SER A 26 20.17 10.94 -5.02
N GLN A 27 19.43 11.72 -4.23
CA GLN A 27 17.98 11.64 -4.15
C GLN A 27 17.31 12.12 -5.44
N ILE A 28 17.78 13.22 -6.03
CA ILE A 28 17.31 13.71 -7.33
C ILE A 28 17.53 12.66 -8.42
N ASP A 29 18.69 11.98 -8.41
CA ASP A 29 18.99 10.93 -9.37
C ASP A 29 18.06 9.71 -9.20
N ILE A 30 17.64 9.39 -7.97
CA ILE A 30 16.60 8.37 -7.73
C ILE A 30 15.28 8.80 -8.35
N PHE A 31 14.86 10.06 -8.19
CA PHE A 31 13.63 10.56 -8.81
C PHE A 31 13.70 10.52 -10.35
N LYS A 32 14.84 10.86 -10.94
CA LYS A 32 15.05 10.82 -12.40
C LYS A 32 15.05 9.41 -12.97
N LYS A 33 15.74 8.48 -12.31
CA LYS A 33 15.86 7.08 -12.74
C LYS A 33 14.61 6.27 -12.43
N GLY A 34 13.78 6.77 -11.52
CA GLY A 34 12.71 6.00 -10.91
C GLY A 34 13.24 5.07 -9.81
N ILE A 35 12.32 4.65 -8.93
CA ILE A 35 12.63 3.67 -7.90
C ILE A 35 12.67 2.30 -8.58
N PRO A 36 13.78 1.54 -8.50
CA PRO A 36 13.85 0.22 -9.09
C PRO A 36 12.83 -0.70 -8.43
N PHE A 37 12.22 -1.58 -9.22
CA PHE A 37 11.33 -2.61 -8.67
C PHE A 37 12.11 -3.51 -7.70
N THR A 38 11.59 -3.66 -6.50
CA THR A 38 12.15 -4.59 -5.53
C THR A 38 11.79 -6.00 -5.94
N LYS A 39 12.78 -6.88 -6.03
CA LYS A 39 12.54 -8.30 -6.25
C LYS A 39 11.94 -8.91 -4.98
N ILE A 40 10.67 -9.29 -5.03
CA ILE A 40 10.01 -9.99 -3.94
C ILE A 40 10.65 -11.37 -3.81
N LEU A 41 11.19 -11.69 -2.64
CA LEU A 41 11.78 -13.00 -2.35
C LEU A 41 10.70 -13.97 -1.86
N ARG A 42 10.02 -13.60 -0.78
CA ARG A 42 8.92 -14.33 -0.12
C ARG A 42 8.29 -13.43 0.97
N PRO A 43 7.06 -13.71 1.45
CA PRO A 43 6.48 -12.94 2.54
C PRO A 43 7.31 -13.04 3.83
N CYS A 44 7.33 -11.97 4.62
CA CYS A 44 7.85 -12.01 5.98
C CYS A 44 6.90 -12.82 6.88
N THR A 45 7.45 -13.58 7.82
CA THR A 45 6.69 -14.31 8.85
C THR A 45 7.22 -13.95 10.24
N ILE A 46 6.51 -14.38 11.29
CA ILE A 46 7.04 -14.25 12.66
C ILE A 46 8.40 -14.97 12.70
N ASN A 47 9.40 -14.32 13.30
CA ASN A 47 10.81 -14.74 13.35
C ASN A 47 11.54 -14.69 12.00
N ASP A 48 10.95 -14.04 10.99
CA ASP A 48 11.48 -13.97 9.64
C ASP A 48 11.05 -12.68 8.95
N GLY A 49 11.70 -11.58 9.35
CA GLY A 49 11.33 -10.23 8.93
C GLY A 49 10.20 -9.59 9.74
N ILE A 50 9.50 -10.35 10.61
CA ILE A 50 8.56 -9.81 11.62
C ILE A 50 8.99 -10.29 13.00
N THR A 51 9.22 -9.33 13.92
CA THR A 51 9.42 -9.61 15.35
C THR A 51 8.08 -9.47 16.06
N ALA A 52 7.63 -10.54 16.72
CA ALA A 52 6.46 -10.50 17.59
C ALA A 52 6.91 -10.10 19.01
N LEU A 53 6.31 -9.04 19.56
CA LEU A 53 6.62 -8.56 20.89
C LEU A 53 5.84 -9.36 21.94
N ASP A 54 6.51 -9.72 23.04
CA ASP A 54 5.84 -10.29 24.21
C ASP A 54 5.17 -9.20 25.08
N SER A 55 4.46 -9.62 26.13
CA SER A 55 3.77 -8.69 27.03
C SER A 55 4.72 -7.69 27.70
N LYS A 56 5.92 -8.13 28.09
CA LYS A 56 6.89 -7.28 28.80
C LYS A 56 7.51 -6.26 27.85
N GLU A 57 7.85 -6.68 26.63
CA GLU A 57 8.34 -5.81 25.58
C GLU A 57 7.27 -4.80 25.17
N THR A 58 6.00 -5.23 25.07
CA THR A 58 4.86 -4.36 24.80
C THR A 58 4.74 -3.27 25.87
N ASP A 59 4.73 -3.65 27.15
CA ASP A 59 4.64 -2.70 28.28
C ASP A 59 5.84 -1.73 28.29
N HIS A 60 7.03 -2.23 27.99
CA HIS A 60 8.23 -1.41 27.86
C HIS A 60 8.09 -0.34 26.78
N TYR A 61 7.68 -0.73 25.57
CA TYR A 61 7.54 0.22 24.46
C TYR A 61 6.38 1.21 24.65
N ILE A 62 5.31 0.81 25.36
CA ILE A 62 4.26 1.74 25.80
C ILE A 62 4.86 2.81 26.71
N GLY A 63 5.69 2.42 27.69
CA GLY A 63 6.39 3.37 28.56
C GLY A 63 7.29 4.34 27.79
N VAL A 64 8.07 3.83 26.82
CA VAL A 64 8.92 4.66 25.93
C VAL A 64 8.10 5.68 25.15
N LEU A 65 6.95 5.27 24.61
CA LEU A 65 6.03 6.16 23.90
C LEU A 65 5.46 7.23 24.84
N ASP A 66 5.06 6.85 26.05
CA ASP A 66 4.50 7.79 27.02
C ASP A 66 5.49 8.87 27.45
N ASP A 67 6.75 8.50 27.68
CA ASP A 67 7.79 9.48 28.01
C ASP A 67 8.12 10.39 26.84
N ALA A 68 8.14 9.85 25.61
CA ALA A 68 8.25 10.65 24.39
C ALA A 68 7.10 11.66 24.26
N ARG A 69 5.88 11.23 24.57
CA ARG A 69 4.67 12.08 24.53
C ARG A 69 4.76 13.21 25.56
N LYS A 70 5.16 12.92 26.80
CA LYS A 70 5.34 13.93 27.86
C LYS A 70 6.39 14.98 27.49
N GLN A 71 7.41 14.59 26.72
CA GLN A 71 8.44 15.50 26.21
C GLN A 71 8.02 16.27 24.95
N GLY A 72 6.76 16.14 24.50
CA GLY A 72 6.27 16.82 23.29
C GLY A 72 6.82 16.26 21.98
N ARG A 73 7.41 15.05 21.99
CA ARG A 73 8.00 14.43 20.79
C ARG A 73 6.98 13.71 19.89
N CYS A 74 5.71 13.64 20.30
CA CYS A 74 4.62 13.12 19.50
C CYS A 74 3.91 14.26 18.75
N MET A 75 4.32 14.53 17.52
CA MET A 75 3.81 15.69 16.76
C MET A 75 2.63 15.39 15.84
N LYS A 76 2.59 14.20 15.25
CA LYS A 76 1.54 13.82 14.29
C LYS A 76 1.34 12.31 14.30
N PHE A 77 0.09 11.89 14.28
CA PHE A 77 -0.27 10.51 13.97
C PHE A 77 -0.32 10.36 12.46
N VAL A 78 0.60 9.57 11.89
CA VAL A 78 0.59 9.24 10.47
C VAL A 78 0.06 7.82 10.34
N PRO A 79 -1.13 7.61 9.75
CA PRO A 79 -1.64 6.27 9.55
C PRO A 79 -0.69 5.50 8.63
N ALA A 80 -0.44 4.23 8.95
CA ALA A 80 0.44 3.34 8.18
C ALA A 80 -0.14 2.99 6.78
N SER A 81 -1.32 3.48 6.43
CA SER A 81 -2.13 3.08 5.26
C SER A 81 -1.53 3.46 3.91
N GLY A 82 -0.43 4.22 3.84
CA GLY A 82 0.19 4.58 2.56
C GLY A 82 0.53 3.38 1.67
N ALA A 83 0.84 2.21 2.25
CA ALA A 83 1.06 0.97 1.50
C ALA A 83 -0.25 0.26 1.10
N ALA A 84 -1.24 0.22 2.00
CA ALA A 84 -2.53 -0.40 1.74
C ALA A 84 -3.33 0.36 0.66
N SER A 85 -3.34 1.69 0.71
CA SER A 85 -3.97 2.51 -0.33
C SER A 85 -3.34 2.26 -1.70
N ARG A 86 -2.02 2.01 -1.79
CA ARG A 86 -1.36 1.62 -3.05
C ARG A 86 -1.77 0.23 -3.53
N MET A 87 -1.99 -0.71 -2.61
CA MET A 87 -2.41 -2.08 -2.94
C MET A 87 -3.79 -2.11 -3.62
N PHE A 88 -4.73 -1.31 -3.13
CA PHE A 88 -6.09 -1.23 -3.69
C PHE A 88 -6.30 -0.08 -4.66
N LYS A 89 -5.30 0.79 -4.88
CA LYS A 89 -5.40 1.98 -5.74
C LYS A 89 -5.95 1.64 -7.12
N TYR A 90 -5.36 0.63 -7.76
CA TYR A 90 -5.78 0.22 -9.08
C TYR A 90 -7.21 -0.34 -9.07
N LEU A 91 -7.59 -1.15 -8.08
CA LEU A 91 -8.96 -1.66 -7.95
C LEU A 91 -9.97 -0.52 -7.76
N LEU A 92 -9.62 0.51 -6.99
CA LEU A 92 -10.42 1.73 -6.80
C LEU A 92 -10.55 2.55 -8.10
N GLU A 93 -9.45 2.72 -8.83
CA GLU A 93 -9.44 3.40 -10.14
C GLU A 93 -10.34 2.66 -11.12
N THR A 94 -10.19 1.34 -11.22
CA THR A 94 -11.04 0.48 -12.05
C THR A 94 -12.51 0.54 -11.61
N CYS A 95 -12.81 0.49 -10.31
CA CYS A 95 -14.18 0.65 -9.82
C CYS A 95 -14.81 1.98 -10.20
N ASN A 96 -14.03 3.07 -10.23
CA ASN A 96 -14.53 4.39 -10.53
C ASN A 96 -14.66 4.65 -12.03
N GLU A 97 -13.72 4.15 -12.83
CA GLU A 97 -13.70 4.31 -14.30
C GLU A 97 -14.63 3.34 -15.02
N LEU A 98 -14.82 2.14 -14.48
CA LEU A 98 -15.70 1.10 -15.05
C LEU A 98 -17.13 1.13 -14.49
N ARG A 99 -17.54 2.19 -13.76
CA ARG A 99 -18.94 2.35 -13.32
C ARG A 99 -19.86 2.34 -14.54
N GLY A 100 -20.47 1.19 -14.82
CA GLY A 100 -21.35 0.98 -15.97
C GLY A 100 -20.88 -0.07 -16.98
N LEU A 101 -19.63 -0.54 -16.90
CA LEU A 101 -19.15 -1.71 -17.65
C LEU A 101 -19.52 -2.97 -16.86
N ASN A 102 -20.78 -3.37 -16.98
CA ASN A 102 -21.32 -4.58 -16.35
C ASN A 102 -21.25 -5.80 -17.27
N ASP A 103 -20.78 -5.62 -18.51
CA ASP A 103 -20.70 -6.68 -19.49
C ASP A 103 -19.35 -7.44 -19.39
N PRO A 104 -19.37 -8.75 -19.07
CA PRO A 104 -18.17 -9.55 -18.91
C PRO A 104 -17.28 -9.61 -20.16
N GLU A 105 -17.87 -9.61 -21.37
CA GLU A 105 -17.08 -9.67 -22.62
C GLU A 105 -16.30 -8.37 -22.85
N THR A 106 -16.92 -7.23 -22.53
CA THR A 106 -16.26 -5.92 -22.58
C THR A 106 -15.15 -5.81 -21.54
N MET A 107 -15.34 -6.38 -20.33
CA MET A 107 -14.28 -6.41 -19.31
C MET A 107 -13.09 -7.29 -19.71
N LEU A 108 -13.34 -8.41 -20.40
CA LEU A 108 -12.28 -9.33 -20.86
C LEU A 108 -11.46 -8.78 -22.03
N SER A 109 -12.05 -7.92 -22.85
CA SER A 109 -11.42 -7.33 -24.05
C SER A 109 -10.75 -5.98 -23.79
N ASP A 110 -11.06 -5.31 -22.67
CA ASP A 110 -10.48 -4.02 -22.33
C ASP A 110 -9.15 -4.17 -21.57
N ASP A 111 -8.08 -3.65 -22.16
CA ASP A 111 -6.74 -3.63 -21.58
C ASP A 111 -6.67 -2.95 -20.21
N ARG A 112 -7.58 -2.00 -19.93
CA ARG A 112 -7.67 -1.31 -18.65
C ARG A 112 -8.19 -2.21 -17.54
N CYS A 113 -8.79 -3.36 -17.85
CA CYS A 113 -9.29 -4.35 -16.89
C CYS A 113 -8.26 -5.45 -16.57
N LYS A 114 -7.14 -5.51 -17.29
CA LYS A 114 -6.14 -6.60 -17.16
C LYS A 114 -5.67 -6.82 -15.71
N PRO A 115 -5.23 -5.80 -14.96
CA PRO A 115 -4.85 -6.02 -13.57
C PRO A 115 -6.02 -6.39 -12.63
N LEU A 116 -7.28 -6.01 -12.94
CA LEU A 116 -8.46 -6.48 -12.19
C LEU A 116 -8.70 -7.97 -12.45
N LEU A 117 -8.59 -8.40 -13.70
CA LEU A 117 -8.67 -9.83 -14.05
C LEU A 117 -7.56 -10.64 -13.39
N LEU A 118 -6.34 -10.10 -13.35
CA LEU A 118 -5.21 -10.73 -12.64
C LEU A 118 -5.49 -10.87 -11.14
N PHE A 119 -6.06 -9.83 -10.53
CA PHE A 119 -6.46 -9.83 -9.13
C PHE A 119 -7.52 -10.91 -8.85
N ILE A 120 -8.59 -10.97 -9.66
CA ILE A 120 -9.66 -11.96 -9.53
C ILE A 120 -9.12 -13.39 -9.70
N ASN A 121 -8.30 -13.62 -10.72
CA ASN A 121 -7.69 -14.93 -10.97
C ASN A 121 -6.73 -15.38 -9.86
N GLY A 122 -6.16 -14.43 -9.12
CA GLY A 122 -5.29 -14.68 -7.98
C GLY A 122 -6.01 -14.61 -6.63
N LEU A 123 -7.32 -14.35 -6.60
CA LEU A 123 -8.04 -13.94 -5.39
C LEU A 123 -7.92 -14.94 -4.24
N GLU A 124 -7.96 -16.23 -4.56
CA GLU A 124 -7.80 -17.33 -3.61
C GLU A 124 -6.43 -17.37 -2.90
N LYS A 125 -5.42 -16.68 -3.43
CA LYS A 125 -4.05 -16.65 -2.89
C LYS A 125 -3.86 -15.52 -1.87
N TYR A 126 -4.82 -14.62 -1.73
CA TYR A 126 -4.72 -13.50 -0.79
C TYR A 126 -5.08 -13.95 0.63
N ALA A 127 -4.34 -13.44 1.62
CA ALA A 127 -4.55 -13.77 3.02
C ALA A 127 -5.97 -13.44 3.55
N PHE A 128 -6.65 -12.48 2.91
CA PHE A 128 -8.01 -12.07 3.28
C PHE A 128 -9.12 -12.87 2.57
N TYR A 129 -8.79 -13.87 1.74
CA TYR A 129 -9.78 -14.56 0.91
C TYR A 129 -10.87 -15.26 1.72
N ASP A 130 -10.50 -15.93 2.80
CA ASP A 130 -11.45 -16.62 3.67
C ASP A 130 -12.34 -15.64 4.44
N ASP A 131 -11.79 -14.50 4.87
CA ASP A 131 -12.53 -13.43 5.53
C ASP A 131 -13.54 -12.79 4.57
N LEU A 132 -13.16 -12.57 3.30
CA LEU A 132 -14.05 -12.06 2.27
C LEU A 132 -15.24 -13.01 2.03
N LYS A 133 -14.99 -14.32 1.88
CA LYS A 133 -16.06 -15.33 1.76
C LYS A 133 -16.98 -15.32 2.97
N LYS A 134 -16.42 -15.17 4.17
CA LYS A 134 -17.19 -15.15 5.42
C LYS A 134 -18.12 -13.94 5.48
N ILE A 135 -17.64 -12.75 5.12
CA ILE A 135 -18.45 -11.52 5.09
C ILE A 135 -19.57 -11.65 4.04
N ILE A 136 -19.29 -12.18 2.85
CA ILE A 136 -20.31 -12.39 1.81
C ILE A 136 -21.43 -13.31 2.34
N LYS A 137 -21.07 -14.46 2.95
CA LYS A 137 -22.05 -15.38 3.56
C LYS A 137 -22.85 -14.75 4.69
N GLN A 138 -22.22 -13.93 5.53
CA GLN A 138 -22.88 -13.25 6.64
C GLN A 138 -23.95 -12.26 6.16
N ASN A 139 -23.82 -11.74 4.93
CA ASN A 139 -24.80 -10.88 4.29
C ASN A 139 -25.84 -11.65 3.46
N GLY A 140 -25.84 -13.00 3.52
CA GLY A 140 -26.82 -13.84 2.86
C GLY A 140 -26.56 -14.08 1.37
N GLU A 141 -25.38 -13.73 0.87
CA GLU A 141 -24.99 -13.95 -0.53
C GLU A 141 -24.11 -15.19 -0.68
N ASP A 142 -24.11 -15.78 -1.88
CA ASP A 142 -23.27 -16.94 -2.22
C ASP A 142 -21.88 -16.46 -2.71
N PRO A 143 -20.78 -16.76 -1.98
CA PRO A 143 -19.45 -16.38 -2.43
C PRO A 143 -19.06 -16.95 -3.78
N ASP A 144 -19.54 -18.14 -4.15
CA ASP A 144 -19.21 -18.74 -5.45
C ASP A 144 -19.82 -17.96 -6.62
N VAL A 145 -20.90 -17.22 -6.35
CA VAL A 145 -21.57 -16.33 -7.31
C VAL A 145 -20.93 -14.93 -7.29
N VAL A 146 -20.71 -14.36 -6.10
CA VAL A 146 -20.18 -12.99 -5.95
C VAL A 146 -18.72 -12.89 -6.42
N LEU A 147 -17.91 -13.91 -6.20
CA LEU A 147 -16.47 -13.88 -6.52
C LEU A 147 -16.16 -14.20 -7.99
N LYS A 148 -17.17 -14.51 -8.82
CA LYS A 148 -17.03 -14.82 -10.25
C LYS A 148 -17.82 -13.84 -11.09
N ALA A 149 -17.51 -13.71 -12.38
CA ALA A 149 -18.35 -12.94 -13.30
C ALA A 149 -19.78 -13.53 -13.32
N PRO A 150 -20.85 -12.72 -13.19
CA PRO A 150 -20.90 -11.25 -13.25
C PRO A 150 -20.79 -10.50 -11.89
N GLY A 151 -20.59 -11.20 -10.76
CA GLY A 151 -20.56 -10.65 -9.41
C GLY A 151 -19.38 -9.73 -9.06
N VAL A 152 -18.48 -9.44 -10.00
CA VAL A 152 -17.23 -8.69 -9.79
C VAL A 152 -17.46 -7.34 -9.11
N ASN A 153 -18.47 -6.56 -9.53
CA ASN A 153 -18.78 -5.28 -8.90
C ASN A 153 -19.20 -5.45 -7.44
N ARG A 154 -19.98 -6.49 -7.15
CA ARG A 154 -20.43 -6.82 -5.79
C ARG A 154 -19.27 -7.26 -4.90
N MET A 155 -18.34 -8.07 -5.44
CA MET A 155 -17.09 -8.41 -4.76
C MET A 155 -16.27 -7.16 -4.43
N LEU A 156 -16.15 -6.22 -5.38
CA LEU A 156 -15.37 -5.00 -5.18
C LEU A 156 -16.00 -4.10 -4.10
N GLU A 157 -17.33 -4.04 -4.01
CA GLU A 157 -18.03 -3.37 -2.92
C GLU A 157 -17.63 -3.94 -1.55
N TYR A 158 -17.65 -5.27 -1.39
CA TYR A 158 -17.22 -5.92 -0.14
C TYR A 158 -15.76 -5.69 0.22
N LEU A 159 -14.91 -5.52 -0.78
CA LEU A 159 -13.46 -5.38 -0.60
C LEU A 159 -13.04 -3.94 -0.31
N LEU A 160 -13.80 -2.96 -0.80
CA LEU A 160 -13.45 -1.54 -0.77
C LEU A 160 -14.31 -0.69 0.18
N SER A 161 -15.36 -1.27 0.78
CA SER A 161 -16.19 -0.66 1.83
C SER A 161 -15.55 -0.75 3.21
#